data_AF-A0A6M3IZS1-F1
#
_entry.id   AF-A0A6M3IZS1-F1
#
_cell.length_a   1.000
_cell.length_b   1.000
_cell.length_c   1.000
_cell.angle_alpha   90.00
_cell.angle_beta   90.00
_cell.angle_gamma   90.00
#
_symmetry.space_group_name_H-M   'P 1'
#
loop_
_entity.id
_entity.type
_entity.pdbx_description
1 polymer ?
#
loop_
_entity_poly.entity_id
_entity_poly.type
_entity_poly.pdbx_seq_one_letter_code
_entity_poly.pdbx_strand_id
1 'polypeptide(L)'
;MKQLILALLIILLAIPAYAANSSIEEQVESYRAGDLEIVEVVFTIVGDDGNGSIADTAMAFDATGYYLYNVEADPGATKPDAADVLVMTASGRDLLAGGGANLIHADNTQSMSGAMPFFEIVTGVLTLDVDNQGTNSATYTVKLTFIK
;
A
#
# COMPACT_ATOMS: atom_id res chain seq x y z
N MET A 1 -2.57 22.35 -48.75
CA MET A 1 -3.31 22.54 -47.47
C MET A 1 -3.67 21.23 -46.74
N LYS A 2 -3.17 20.05 -47.13
CA LYS A 2 -3.42 18.78 -46.41
C LYS A 2 -2.27 18.34 -45.49
N GLN A 3 -1.10 18.99 -45.61
CA GLN A 3 0.09 18.68 -44.81
C GLN A 3 0.21 19.53 -43.53
N LEU A 4 -0.67 20.53 -43.35
CA LEU A 4 -0.74 21.35 -42.13
C LEU A 4 -1.64 20.73 -41.04
N ILE A 5 -2.49 19.76 -41.38
CA ILE A 5 -3.37 19.08 -40.41
C ILE A 5 -2.63 17.96 -39.67
N LEU A 6 -1.58 17.37 -40.27
CA LEU A 6 -0.85 16.26 -39.66
C LEU A 6 0.12 16.71 -38.55
N ALA A 7 0.63 17.95 -38.62
CA ALA A 7 1.54 18.49 -37.60
C ALA A 7 0.83 18.86 -36.29
N LEU A 8 -0.48 19.12 -36.31
CA LEU A 8 -1.27 19.46 -35.12
C LEU A 8 -1.67 18.21 -34.31
N LEU A 9 -1.66 17.02 -34.93
CA LEU A 9 -2.07 15.76 -34.27
C LEU A 9 -0.93 15.14 -33.44
N ILE A 10 0.33 15.44 -33.74
CA ILE A 10 1.50 14.85 -33.07
C ILE A 10 1.85 15.58 -31.76
N ILE A 11 1.41 16.83 -31.59
CA ILE A 11 1.66 17.61 -30.36
C ILE A 11 0.68 17.23 -29.23
N LEU A 12 -0.41 16.51 -29.52
CA LEU A 12 -1.39 16.08 -28.52
C LEU A 12 -1.03 14.78 -27.77
N LEU A 13 0.11 14.15 -28.09
CA LEU A 13 0.54 12.86 -27.52
C LEU A 13 1.70 12.95 -26.52
N ALA A 14 2.16 14.16 -26.20
CA ALA A 14 3.11 14.40 -25.11
C ALA A 14 2.35 14.92 -23.88
N ILE A 15 1.40 14.13 -23.37
CA ILE A 15 0.95 14.36 -21.99
C ILE A 15 2.16 13.92 -21.13
N PRO A 16 2.77 14.82 -20.35
CA PRO A 16 3.77 14.38 -19.39
C PRO A 16 3.05 13.37 -18.48
N ALA A 17 3.61 12.15 -18.38
CA ALA A 17 3.28 11.30 -17.26
C ALA A 17 3.66 12.10 -16.01
N TYR A 18 2.66 12.67 -15.34
CA TYR A 18 2.85 13.26 -14.03
C TYR A 18 3.43 12.13 -13.19
N ALA A 19 4.70 12.27 -12.81
CA ALA A 19 5.26 11.42 -11.77
C ALA A 19 4.36 11.64 -10.55
N ALA A 20 3.75 10.56 -10.05
CA ALA A 20 3.01 10.65 -8.81
C ALA A 20 3.99 11.19 -7.75
N ASN A 21 3.68 12.34 -7.17
CA ASN A 21 4.43 12.96 -6.08
C ASN A 21 4.17 12.24 -4.75
N SER A 22 3.45 11.11 -4.77
CA SER A 22 3.29 10.24 -3.62
C SER A 22 4.64 9.71 -3.15
N SER A 23 4.79 9.53 -1.84
CA SER A 23 5.98 8.93 -1.24
C SER A 23 5.59 7.79 -0.30
N ILE A 24 6.36 6.71 -0.34
CA ILE A 24 6.28 5.61 0.60
C ILE A 24 7.66 5.37 1.21
N GLU A 25 7.73 5.36 2.53
CA GLU A 25 8.91 4.96 3.30
C GLU A 25 8.61 3.67 4.06
N GLU A 26 9.46 2.65 3.89
CA GLU A 26 9.38 1.38 4.62
C GLU A 26 10.39 1.36 5.77
N GLN A 27 9.93 0.99 6.96
CA GLN A 27 10.74 0.74 8.14
C GLN A 27 10.47 -0.68 8.64
N VAL A 28 11.52 -1.38 9.06
CA VAL A 28 11.43 -2.78 9.49
C VAL A 28 12.05 -2.92 10.88
N GLU A 29 11.27 -3.46 11.81
CA GLU A 29 11.73 -3.85 13.15
C GLU A 29 11.50 -5.33 13.36
N SER A 30 12.40 -5.99 14.08
CA SER A 30 12.26 -7.42 14.42
C SER A 30 12.62 -7.66 15.88
N TYR A 31 11.87 -8.57 16.50
CA TYR A 31 12.09 -8.97 17.89
C TYR A 31 11.57 -10.40 18.12
N ARG A 32 11.96 -10.98 19.26
CA ARG A 32 11.52 -12.32 19.67
C ARG A 32 10.60 -12.24 20.87
N ALA A 33 9.53 -13.03 20.84
CA ALA A 33 8.61 -13.23 21.96
C ALA A 33 8.53 -14.73 22.28
N GLY A 34 9.44 -15.20 23.13
CA GLY A 34 9.64 -16.64 23.36
C GLY A 34 10.26 -17.31 22.13
N ASP A 35 9.58 -18.33 21.61
CA ASP A 35 10.01 -19.07 20.42
C ASP A 35 9.59 -18.42 19.09
N LEU A 36 8.70 -17.42 19.15
CA LEU A 36 8.20 -16.70 17.97
C LEU A 36 9.17 -15.59 17.56
N GLU A 37 9.45 -15.53 16.27
CA GLU A 37 10.07 -14.38 15.61
C GLU A 37 8.98 -13.46 15.07
N ILE A 38 8.97 -12.20 15.51
CA ILE A 38 8.00 -11.19 15.10
C ILE A 38 8.74 -10.12 14.31
N VAL A 39 8.19 -9.75 13.15
CA VAL A 39 8.68 -8.66 12.31
C VAL A 39 7.55 -7.68 12.08
N GLU A 40 7.81 -6.40 12.31
CA GLU A 40 6.89 -5.31 12.03
C GLU A 40 7.45 -4.50 10.85
N VAL A 41 6.70 -4.44 9.77
CA VAL A 41 7.00 -3.62 8.59
C VAL A 41 6.04 -2.44 8.59
N VAL A 42 6.55 -1.24 8.79
CA VAL A 42 5.78 0.00 8.87
C VAL A 42 6.01 0.82 7.60
N PHE A 43 4.93 1.12 6.90
CA PHE A 43 4.91 2.05 5.78
C PHE A 43 4.42 3.40 6.24
N THR A 44 5.19 4.45 5.99
CA THR A 44 4.73 5.83 6.08
C THR A 44 4.41 6.32 4.68
N ILE A 45 3.16 6.73 4.45
CA ILE A 45 2.62 6.98 3.12
C ILE A 45 2.15 8.42 3.04
N VAL A 46 2.50 9.08 1.92
CA VAL A 46 1.97 10.38 1.54
C VAL A 46 1.32 10.24 0.17
N GLY A 47 0.02 10.52 0.06
CA GLY A 47 -0.68 10.53 -1.21
C GLY A 47 -0.22 11.65 -2.15
N ASP A 48 -0.39 11.45 -3.45
CA ASP A 48 -0.10 12.48 -4.45
C ASP A 48 -0.84 13.80 -4.17
N ASP A 49 -0.20 14.93 -4.45
CA ASP A 49 -0.72 16.26 -4.15
C ASP A 49 -1.79 16.75 -5.14
N GLY A 50 -1.86 16.13 -6.33
CA GLY A 50 -2.83 16.43 -7.37
C GLY A 50 -4.08 15.58 -7.29
N ASN A 51 -3.95 14.29 -6.95
CA ASN A 51 -5.08 13.35 -7.02
C ASN A 51 -5.17 12.32 -5.87
N GLY A 52 -4.26 12.35 -4.90
CA GLY A 52 -4.28 11.42 -3.77
C GLY A 52 -3.83 9.99 -4.09
N SER A 53 -3.48 9.68 -5.35
CA SER A 53 -3.01 8.33 -5.73
C SER A 53 -1.72 7.93 -5.02
N ILE A 54 -1.53 6.63 -4.87
CA ILE A 54 -0.35 6.00 -4.28
C ILE A 54 0.14 4.94 -5.26
N ALA A 55 1.46 4.79 -5.39
CA ALA A 55 2.03 3.74 -6.23
C ALA A 55 2.18 2.41 -5.47
N ASP A 56 1.84 1.30 -6.13
CA ASP A 56 2.15 -0.04 -5.64
C ASP A 56 3.63 -0.14 -5.26
N THR A 57 3.89 -0.65 -4.05
CA THR A 57 5.23 -0.70 -3.49
C THR A 57 5.59 -2.13 -3.12
N ALA A 58 6.55 -2.70 -3.84
CA ALA A 58 7.15 -3.97 -3.47
C ALA A 58 7.88 -3.82 -2.11
N MET A 59 7.59 -4.74 -1.19
CA MET A 59 8.28 -4.79 0.11
C MET A 59 9.77 -5.02 -0.07
N ALA A 60 10.60 -4.24 0.63
CA ALA A 60 12.03 -4.48 0.71
C ALA A 60 12.34 -5.66 1.66
N PHE A 61 11.55 -5.84 2.71
CA PHE A 61 11.62 -7.01 3.58
C PHE A 61 11.22 -8.31 2.85
N ASP A 62 12.10 -9.32 2.88
CA ASP A 62 11.78 -10.67 2.41
C ASP A 62 10.96 -11.43 3.47
N ALA A 63 9.64 -11.34 3.34
CA ALA A 63 8.70 -12.04 4.20
C ALA A 63 8.60 -13.56 3.92
N THR A 64 9.43 -14.14 3.06
CA THR A 64 9.35 -15.57 2.72
C THR A 64 9.50 -16.46 3.96
N GLY A 65 8.53 -17.34 4.16
CA GLY A 65 8.46 -18.25 5.30
C GLY A 65 7.78 -17.68 6.55
N TYR A 66 7.31 -16.43 6.51
CA TYR A 66 6.49 -15.83 7.55
C TYR A 66 5.00 -15.94 7.22
N TYR A 67 4.16 -15.71 8.23
CA TYR A 67 2.72 -15.50 8.10
C TYR A 67 2.38 -14.04 8.41
N LEU A 68 1.55 -13.41 7.58
CA LEU A 68 0.97 -12.11 7.91
C LEU A 68 -0.08 -12.31 9.02
N TYR A 69 0.20 -11.76 10.20
CA TYR A 69 -0.62 -11.97 11.40
C TYR A 69 -1.58 -10.81 11.67
N ASN A 70 -1.13 -9.58 11.42
CA ASN A 70 -1.89 -8.37 11.69
C ASN A 70 -1.60 -7.29 10.65
N VAL A 71 -2.62 -6.49 10.35
CA VAL A 71 -2.49 -5.23 9.61
C VAL A 71 -3.10 -4.13 10.45
N GLU A 72 -2.35 -3.07 10.73
CA GLU A 72 -2.81 -1.89 11.44
C GLU A 72 -2.65 -0.67 10.53
N ALA A 73 -3.63 0.24 10.57
CA ALA A 73 -3.67 1.44 9.77
C ALA A 73 -3.94 2.65 10.68
N ASP A 74 -3.00 3.59 10.74
CA ASP A 74 -3.18 4.87 11.43
C ASP A 74 -3.48 5.96 10.39
N PRO A 75 -4.66 6.60 10.42
CA PRO A 75 -5.05 7.63 9.46
C PRO A 75 -4.20 8.91 9.53
N GLY A 76 -3.36 9.06 10.55
CA GLY A 76 -2.47 10.20 10.72
C GLY A 76 -3.21 11.53 10.93
N ALA A 77 -2.50 12.63 10.64
CA ALA A 77 -3.03 13.99 10.83
C ALA A 77 -3.84 14.48 9.62
N THR A 78 -3.32 14.27 8.41
CA THR A 78 -4.03 14.57 7.15
C THR A 78 -4.69 13.27 6.69
N LYS A 79 -5.91 13.04 7.18
CA LYS A 79 -6.59 11.76 6.99
C LYS A 79 -7.08 11.59 5.56
N PRO A 80 -6.99 10.38 4.99
CA PRO A 80 -7.68 10.09 3.74
C PRO A 80 -9.20 10.04 3.95
N ASP A 81 -9.94 10.19 2.85
CA ASP A 81 -11.40 10.08 2.82
C ASP A 81 -11.85 8.63 3.02
N ALA A 82 -11.20 7.72 2.32
CA ALA A 82 -11.26 6.27 2.47
C ALA A 82 -10.07 5.71 1.70
N ALA A 83 -9.36 4.72 2.23
CA ALA A 83 -8.37 4.00 1.45
C ALA A 83 -8.42 2.50 1.77
N ASP A 84 -8.35 1.73 0.69
CA ASP A 84 -8.30 0.28 0.71
C ASP A 84 -6.82 -0.14 0.85
N VAL A 85 -6.54 -1.06 1.75
CA VAL A 85 -5.20 -1.66 1.89
C VAL A 85 -5.25 -3.06 1.32
N LEU A 86 -4.29 -3.41 0.47
CA LEU A 86 -4.11 -4.75 -0.06
C LEU A 86 -2.67 -5.20 0.16
N VAL A 87 -2.50 -6.49 0.43
CA VAL A 87 -1.17 -7.11 0.52
C VAL A 87 -1.08 -8.19 -0.52
N MET A 88 -0.51 -7.83 -1.67
CA MET A 88 -0.52 -8.65 -2.86
C MET A 88 0.67 -9.59 -2.90
N THR A 89 0.41 -10.88 -3.09
CA THR A 89 1.45 -11.87 -3.39
C THR A 89 1.98 -11.68 -4.81
N ALA A 90 3.17 -12.22 -5.09
CA ALA A 90 3.71 -12.30 -6.46
C ALA A 90 2.79 -13.01 -7.48
N SER A 91 1.79 -13.77 -7.02
CA SER A 91 0.77 -14.40 -7.87
C SER A 91 -0.47 -13.54 -8.14
N GLY A 92 -0.52 -12.32 -7.60
CA GLY A 92 -1.64 -11.38 -7.74
C GLY A 92 -2.82 -11.66 -6.79
N ARG A 93 -2.63 -12.47 -5.74
CA ARG A 93 -3.63 -12.71 -4.70
C ARG A 93 -3.42 -11.74 -3.53
N ASP A 94 -4.51 -11.13 -3.07
CA ASP A 94 -4.57 -10.36 -1.81
C ASP A 94 -4.59 -11.29 -0.60
N LEU A 95 -3.61 -11.13 0.30
CA LEU A 95 -3.51 -11.88 1.55
C LEU A 95 -4.58 -11.47 2.57
N LEU A 96 -5.19 -10.28 2.44
CA LEU A 96 -6.23 -9.82 3.34
C LEU A 96 -7.62 -10.36 2.98
N ALA A 97 -7.75 -11.01 1.83
CA ALA A 97 -9.01 -11.54 1.29
C ALA A 97 -10.15 -10.49 1.28
N GLY A 98 -9.83 -9.25 0.92
CA GLY A 98 -10.76 -8.11 0.91
C GLY A 98 -10.98 -7.46 2.29
N GLY A 99 -10.30 -7.93 3.33
CA GLY A 99 -10.39 -7.36 4.67
C GLY A 99 -9.88 -5.92 4.77
N GLY A 100 -8.94 -5.52 3.92
CA GLY A 100 -8.42 -4.16 3.93
C GLY A 100 -9.30 -3.12 3.23
N ALA A 101 -10.49 -3.49 2.76
CA ALA A 101 -11.44 -2.54 2.20
C ALA A 101 -11.81 -1.47 3.23
N ASN A 102 -11.62 -0.22 2.86
CA ASN A 102 -11.84 0.97 3.67
C ASN A 102 -11.15 0.83 5.03
N LEU A 103 -9.90 0.36 5.07
CA LEU A 103 -9.18 0.19 6.33
C LEU A 103 -8.74 1.55 6.89
N ILE A 104 -8.38 2.50 6.02
CA ILE A 104 -7.91 3.83 6.39
C ILE A 104 -9.02 4.85 6.09
N HIS A 105 -9.86 5.18 7.08
CA HIS A 105 -11.01 6.07 6.88
C HIS A 105 -11.58 6.69 8.16
N ALA A 106 -11.11 6.20 9.31
CA ALA A 106 -11.65 6.59 10.61
C ALA A 106 -10.79 7.68 11.23
N ASP A 107 -11.31 8.31 12.28
CA ASP A 107 -10.51 9.23 13.09
C ASP A 107 -9.45 8.54 13.95
N ASN A 108 -9.51 7.21 14.06
CA ASN A 108 -8.72 6.37 14.94
C ASN A 108 -8.04 5.25 14.16
N THR A 109 -6.91 4.78 14.67
CA THR A 109 -6.21 3.59 14.19
C THR A 109 -7.14 2.39 14.08
N GLN A 110 -7.15 1.74 12.91
CA GLN A 110 -7.88 0.49 12.67
C GLN A 110 -6.90 -0.68 12.64
N SER A 111 -7.34 -1.85 13.08
CA SER A 111 -6.52 -3.05 13.08
C SER A 111 -7.33 -4.26 12.63
N MET A 112 -6.70 -5.10 11.82
CA MET A 112 -7.18 -6.39 11.38
C MET A 112 -6.23 -7.47 11.91
N SER A 113 -6.61 -8.06 13.04
CA SER A 113 -5.88 -9.15 13.68
C SER A 113 -6.66 -10.45 13.57
N GLY A 114 -6.01 -11.58 13.26
CA GLY A 114 -6.54 -12.92 13.55
C GLY A 114 -7.85 -13.34 12.87
N ALA A 115 -8.44 -12.50 12.02
CA ALA A 115 -9.69 -12.74 11.30
C ALA A 115 -9.46 -13.12 9.83
N MET A 116 -8.21 -13.33 9.42
CA MET A 116 -7.92 -13.89 8.11
C MET A 116 -8.31 -15.37 8.12
N PRO A 117 -9.20 -15.82 7.22
CA PRO A 117 -9.72 -17.18 7.25
C PRO A 117 -8.61 -18.24 7.06
N PHE A 118 -7.44 -17.85 6.54
CA PHE A 118 -6.26 -18.69 6.38
C PHE A 118 -4.98 -17.86 6.53
N PHE A 119 -4.05 -18.30 7.36
CA PHE A 119 -2.68 -17.77 7.37
C PHE A 119 -1.87 -18.50 6.30
N GLU A 120 -1.81 -17.91 5.10
CA GLU A 120 -0.95 -18.43 4.04
C GLU A 120 0.51 -18.11 4.37
N ILE A 121 1.40 -19.09 4.21
CA ILE A 121 2.84 -18.85 4.30
C ILE A 121 3.28 -18.03 3.09
N VAL A 122 4.02 -16.96 3.32
CA VAL A 122 4.53 -16.13 2.23
C VAL A 122 5.62 -16.89 1.47
N THR A 123 5.50 -16.97 0.15
CA THR A 123 6.44 -17.72 -0.71
C THR A 123 7.24 -16.85 -1.68
N GLY A 124 7.14 -15.52 -1.57
CA GLY A 124 7.84 -14.59 -2.43
C GLY A 124 7.59 -13.14 -2.03
N VAL A 125 8.06 -12.21 -2.86
CA VAL A 125 7.92 -10.77 -2.62
C VAL A 125 6.45 -10.39 -2.52
N LEU A 126 6.12 -9.62 -1.49
CA LEU A 126 4.82 -9.01 -1.30
C LEU A 126 4.84 -7.58 -1.83
N THR A 127 3.69 -7.10 -2.28
CA THR A 127 3.48 -5.72 -2.71
C THR A 127 2.40 -5.12 -1.82
N LEU A 128 2.70 -3.98 -1.20
CA LEU A 128 1.68 -3.13 -0.60
C LEU A 128 1.00 -2.35 -1.73
N ASP A 129 -0.32 -2.46 -1.78
CA ASP A 129 -1.17 -1.73 -2.71
C ASP A 129 -2.20 -0.96 -1.88
N VAL A 130 -2.31 0.34 -2.12
CA VAL A 130 -3.22 1.23 -1.40
C VAL A 130 -4.05 2.01 -2.41
N ASP A 131 -5.34 1.70 -2.41
CA ASP A 131 -6.27 2.09 -3.45
C ASP A 131 -7.39 2.98 -2.90
N ASN A 132 -8.16 3.54 -3.84
CA ASN A 132 -9.44 4.22 -3.57
C ASN A 132 -9.35 5.47 -2.66
N GLN A 133 -8.16 6.04 -2.49
CA GLN A 133 -7.94 7.33 -1.84
C GLN A 133 -8.17 8.50 -2.79
N GLY A 134 -9.01 9.46 -2.40
CA GLY A 134 -9.24 10.71 -3.13
C GLY A 134 -8.62 11.95 -2.47
N THR A 135 -8.23 11.87 -1.19
CA THR A 135 -7.64 13.02 -0.49
C THR A 135 -6.20 13.28 -0.90
N ASN A 136 -5.96 14.44 -1.49
CA ASN A 136 -4.62 14.90 -1.87
C ASN A 136 -3.71 15.06 -0.64
N SER A 137 -2.45 14.62 -0.78
CA SER A 137 -1.43 14.73 0.28
C SER A 137 -1.86 14.17 1.65
N ALA A 138 -2.79 13.21 1.67
CA ALA A 138 -3.08 12.47 2.90
C ALA A 138 -1.81 11.79 3.43
N THR A 139 -1.65 11.74 4.75
CA THR A 139 -0.47 11.14 5.40
C THR A 139 -0.93 10.19 6.49
N TYR A 140 -0.53 8.93 6.38
CA TYR A 140 -0.96 7.84 7.24
C TYR A 140 0.11 6.75 7.29
N THR A 141 -0.06 5.80 8.19
CA THR A 141 0.82 4.63 8.27
C THR A 141 0.06 3.32 8.15
N VAL A 142 0.72 2.34 7.56
CA VAL A 142 0.26 0.95 7.51
C VAL A 142 1.34 0.08 8.11
N LYS A 143 1.01 -0.67 9.17
CA LYS A 143 1.91 -1.60 9.85
C LYS A 143 1.47 -3.02 9.60
N LEU A 144 2.35 -3.82 9.00
CA LEU A 144 2.18 -5.25 8.79
C LEU A 144 2.99 -5.99 9.86
N THR A 145 2.34 -6.87 10.62
CA THR A 145 3.01 -7.74 11.58
C THR A 145 3.10 -9.14 11.02
N PHE A 146 4.32 -9.64 10.89
CA PHE A 146 4.64 -10.99 10.44
C PHE A 146 5.14 -11.84 11.61
N ILE A 147 4.79 -13.12 11.61
CA ILE A 147 5.24 -14.09 12.61
C ILE A 147 5.84 -15.34 11.96
N LYS A 148 6.78 -15.97 12.67
CA LYS A 148 7.43 -17.23 12.28
C LYS A 148 7.76 -18.10 13.50
#